data_AF-A0A7R9W6W3-F1
#
_entry.id   AF-A0A7R9W6W3-F1
#
_cell.length_a   1.000
_cell.length_b   1.000
_cell.length_c   1.000
_cell.angle_alpha   90.00
_cell.angle_beta   90.00
_cell.angle_gamma   90.00
#
_symmetry.space_group_name_H-M   'P 1'
#
loop_
_entity.id
_entity.type
_entity.pdbx_description
1 polymer ?
#
loop_
_entity_poly.entity_id
_entity_poly.type
_entity_poly.pdbx_seq_one_letter_code
_entity_poly.pdbx_strand_id
1 'polypeptide(L)'
;MITAAYNDSKGITSQFILNALEVVNRVAGLDFDLSKFKLHAEYNVDTDAVEMFAECTVKCDITTAGGELVRSLQVGDRIFIEQSGKFSESKIEQMIHHAGLVQQRRWTDDNNLFSILELVPDLPGRATDLSEFIFMNLIGEERLAEQPVLLRNPFAFYWGHISAFSDRVALGLPGRDHEREVFERGVDPDVDDPTQIHRHSPRFQVWPSASEFQKYAAQVNTSLREKIASSGVTRDVLMALEHAEMHHETLMYMVLQMSDNDKRPEAVHGASSYRHPFAEFAIPSTTTTTATPSHDGSVPLRGATMVPIGPTPVTLGASKADVSAAGLVWDNEHPSHTAHVDAFHCSVCPVTNAEFSNFVQDGGYKHQEFWEDNEVHAKVVANGGAGAWDWIQREKIERPLFWEDNGTIRSLNKVTSFPDAADWPAIVSLFEAAAYCRWLGNSSRIMTEREYHALFDDQEDFNNAAGLGNNNW
;
A
#
# COMPACT_ATOMS: atom_id res chain seq x y z
N MET A 1 -23.79 22.90 -31.07
CA MET A 1 -24.70 22.61 -29.95
C MET A 1 -24.09 22.97 -28.61
N ILE A 2 -22.85 22.53 -28.31
CA ILE A 2 -22.20 22.80 -27.01
C ILE A 2 -21.97 24.29 -26.75
N THR A 3 -21.40 25.07 -27.68
CA THR A 3 -21.20 26.52 -27.51
C THR A 3 -22.49 27.32 -27.35
N ALA A 4 -23.62 26.83 -27.87
CA ALA A 4 -24.93 27.49 -27.75
C ALA A 4 -25.49 27.42 -26.32
N ALA A 5 -25.07 26.44 -25.50
CA ALA A 5 -25.42 26.37 -24.08
C ALA A 5 -24.68 27.43 -23.24
N TYR A 6 -23.57 27.97 -23.76
CA TYR A 6 -22.70 28.94 -23.09
C TYR A 6 -22.76 30.33 -23.70
N ASN A 7 -23.63 30.51 -24.70
CA ASN A 7 -23.88 31.79 -25.33
C ASN A 7 -25.38 31.85 -25.67
N ASP A 8 -26.18 32.13 -24.64
CA ASP A 8 -27.62 32.16 -24.75
C ASP A 8 -28.07 33.38 -25.58
N SER A 9 -29.17 33.22 -26.30
CA SER A 9 -29.70 34.27 -27.17
C SER A 9 -30.22 35.51 -26.42
N LYS A 10 -30.40 35.43 -25.10
CA LYS A 10 -30.81 36.56 -24.24
C LYS A 10 -29.62 37.32 -23.65
N GLY A 11 -28.38 36.85 -23.85
CA GLY A 11 -27.15 37.48 -23.37
C GLY A 11 -26.90 37.34 -21.86
N ILE A 12 -27.64 36.49 -21.16
CA ILE A 12 -27.55 36.32 -19.71
C ILE A 12 -26.20 35.72 -19.31
N THR A 13 -25.72 34.69 -20.00
CA THR A 13 -24.42 34.06 -19.77
C THR A 13 -23.29 35.04 -20.01
N SER A 14 -23.37 35.85 -21.07
CA SER A 14 -22.38 36.91 -21.33
C SER A 14 -22.32 37.92 -20.19
N GLN A 15 -23.47 38.38 -19.69
CA GLN A 15 -23.52 39.31 -18.57
C GLN A 15 -22.99 38.68 -17.28
N PHE A 16 -23.32 37.43 -17.00
CA PHE A 16 -22.85 36.69 -15.83
C PHE A 16 -21.32 36.50 -15.84
N ILE A 17 -20.76 36.06 -16.97
CA ILE A 17 -19.32 35.82 -17.11
C ILE A 17 -18.53 37.14 -17.05
N LEU A 18 -18.96 38.17 -17.80
CA LEU A 18 -18.25 39.46 -17.81
C LEU A 18 -18.37 40.22 -16.49
N ASN A 19 -19.39 39.95 -15.67
CA ASN A 19 -19.50 40.48 -14.31
C ASN A 19 -18.29 40.09 -13.43
N ALA A 20 -17.51 39.06 -13.77
CA ALA A 20 -16.23 38.78 -13.12
C ALA A 20 -15.29 40.02 -13.15
N LEU A 21 -15.29 40.80 -14.24
CA LEU A 21 -14.48 42.02 -14.35
C LEU A 21 -14.98 43.12 -13.40
N GLU A 22 -16.30 43.27 -13.22
CA GLU A 22 -16.87 44.19 -12.21
C GLU A 22 -16.50 43.77 -10.77
N VAL A 23 -16.47 42.46 -10.50
CA VAL A 23 -16.02 41.94 -9.20
C VAL A 23 -14.54 42.28 -8.99
N VAL A 24 -13.70 42.09 -10.02
CA VAL A 24 -12.28 42.45 -9.96
C VAL A 24 -12.10 43.95 -9.73
N ASN A 25 -12.87 44.81 -10.40
CA ASN A 25 -12.83 46.26 -10.15
C ASN A 25 -13.07 46.57 -8.67
N ARG A 26 -14.11 45.97 -8.09
CA ARG A 26 -14.48 46.19 -6.69
C ARG A 26 -13.48 45.64 -5.69
N VAL A 27 -12.92 44.45 -5.94
CA VAL A 27 -12.08 43.73 -4.96
C VAL A 27 -10.61 44.13 -5.08
N ALA A 28 -10.11 44.31 -6.31
CA ALA A 28 -8.71 44.63 -6.59
C ALA A 28 -8.47 46.12 -6.86
N GLY A 29 -9.52 46.95 -6.87
CA GLY A 29 -9.41 48.38 -7.13
C GLY A 29 -8.96 48.69 -8.56
N LEU A 30 -9.41 47.89 -9.53
CA LEU A 30 -9.15 48.08 -10.96
C LEU A 30 -10.33 48.78 -11.66
N ASP A 31 -10.16 49.15 -12.93
CA ASP A 31 -11.08 50.02 -13.67
C ASP A 31 -11.57 49.42 -15.02
N PHE A 32 -11.70 48.10 -15.12
CA PHE A 32 -12.24 47.44 -16.31
C PHE A 32 -13.56 48.07 -16.76
N ASP A 33 -13.58 48.60 -17.98
CA ASP A 33 -14.79 49.07 -18.67
C ASP A 33 -15.39 47.91 -19.48
N LEU A 34 -16.43 47.29 -18.93
CA LEU A 34 -17.08 46.11 -19.52
C LEU A 34 -17.63 46.36 -20.93
N SER A 35 -17.91 47.62 -21.32
CA SER A 35 -18.36 47.94 -22.67
C SER A 35 -17.30 47.66 -23.74
N LYS A 36 -16.04 47.47 -23.34
CA LYS A 36 -14.90 47.14 -24.21
C LYS A 36 -14.61 45.64 -24.29
N PHE A 37 -15.46 44.81 -23.69
CA PHE A 37 -15.30 43.36 -23.69
C PHE A 37 -16.55 42.66 -24.21
N LYS A 38 -16.35 41.52 -24.87
CA LYS A 38 -17.40 40.57 -25.22
C LYS A 38 -17.05 39.19 -24.70
N LEU A 39 -18.07 38.37 -24.43
CA LEU A 39 -17.87 36.95 -24.17
C LEU A 39 -17.36 36.26 -25.45
N HIS A 40 -16.25 35.55 -25.33
CA HIS A 40 -15.77 34.59 -26.31
C HIS A 40 -15.78 33.20 -25.68
N ALA A 41 -16.57 32.28 -26.23
CA ALA A 41 -16.65 30.91 -25.76
C ALA A 41 -16.17 29.97 -26.87
N GLU A 42 -15.21 29.10 -26.55
CA GLU A 42 -14.69 28.10 -27.47
C GLU A 42 -14.62 26.72 -26.81
N TYR A 43 -14.78 25.68 -27.61
CA TYR A 43 -14.58 24.31 -27.13
C TYR A 43 -13.12 23.94 -27.33
N ASN A 44 -12.41 23.67 -26.24
CA ASN A 44 -11.06 23.16 -26.25
C ASN A 44 -11.10 21.63 -26.28
N VAL A 45 -10.63 21.06 -27.39
CA VAL A 45 -10.59 19.61 -27.63
C VAL A 45 -9.55 18.90 -26.78
N ASP A 46 -8.50 19.59 -26.34
CA ASP A 46 -7.42 18.99 -25.55
C ASP A 46 -7.85 18.83 -24.09
N THR A 47 -8.71 19.73 -23.60
CA THR A 47 -9.21 19.71 -22.22
C THR A 47 -10.64 19.16 -22.09
N ASP A 48 -11.28 18.80 -23.20
CA ASP A 48 -12.71 18.47 -23.30
C ASP A 48 -13.60 19.48 -22.57
N ALA A 49 -13.34 20.77 -22.75
CA ALA A 49 -14.03 21.80 -22.00
C ALA A 49 -14.52 22.93 -22.89
N VAL A 50 -15.58 23.58 -22.45
CA VAL A 50 -15.90 24.92 -22.95
C VAL A 50 -15.12 25.92 -22.11
N GLU A 51 -14.25 26.66 -22.77
CA GLU A 51 -13.46 27.73 -22.17
C GLU A 51 -14.10 29.07 -22.54
N MET A 52 -14.24 29.94 -21.53
CA MET A 52 -14.90 31.22 -21.64
C MET A 52 -13.94 32.34 -21.27
N PHE A 53 -13.89 33.34 -22.15
CA PHE A 53 -12.98 34.45 -22.09
C PHE A 53 -13.72 35.79 -22.18
N ALA A 54 -13.20 36.80 -21.50
CA ALA A 54 -13.48 38.19 -21.84
C ALA A 54 -12.52 38.62 -22.95
N GLU A 55 -13.03 38.80 -24.17
CA GLU A 55 -12.24 39.27 -25.31
C GLU A 55 -12.36 40.79 -25.44
N CYS A 56 -11.22 41.46 -25.44
CA CYS A 56 -11.08 42.89 -25.61
C CYS A 56 -11.48 43.30 -27.06
N THR A 57 -12.49 44.14 -27.21
CA THR A 57 -12.97 44.60 -28.52
C THR A 57 -12.39 45.94 -28.94
N VAL A 58 -11.83 46.70 -27.98
CA VAL A 58 -11.22 48.02 -28.19
C VAL A 58 -9.97 48.11 -27.33
N LYS A 59 -8.85 48.53 -27.93
CA LYS A 59 -7.60 48.78 -27.20
C LYS A 59 -7.88 49.63 -25.95
N CYS A 60 -7.46 49.14 -24.79
CA CYS A 60 -7.66 49.84 -23.52
C CYS A 60 -6.53 49.55 -22.53
N ASP A 61 -6.35 50.48 -21.61
CA ASP A 61 -5.46 50.34 -20.46
C ASP A 61 -6.31 50.03 -19.24
N ILE A 62 -5.85 49.07 -18.45
CA ILE A 62 -6.40 48.76 -17.13
C ILE A 62 -5.49 49.40 -16.10
N THR A 63 -6.07 50.24 -15.25
CA THR A 63 -5.38 50.98 -14.21
C THR A 63 -5.92 50.66 -12.83
N THR A 64 -5.14 50.98 -11.80
CA THR A 64 -5.63 50.98 -10.42
C THR A 64 -6.50 52.22 -10.16
N ALA A 65 -7.24 52.24 -9.06
CA ALA A 65 -7.96 53.43 -8.60
C ALA A 65 -7.05 54.67 -8.42
N GLY A 66 -5.74 54.47 -8.24
CA GLY A 66 -4.73 55.53 -8.19
C GLY A 66 -4.21 55.99 -9.57
N GLY A 67 -4.69 55.40 -10.66
CA GLY A 67 -4.27 55.71 -12.03
C GLY A 67 -2.98 55.03 -12.47
N GLU A 68 -2.48 54.06 -11.70
CA GLU A 68 -1.27 53.31 -12.09
C GLU A 68 -1.62 52.27 -13.15
N LEU A 69 -0.88 52.27 -14.26
CA LEU A 69 -1.07 51.31 -15.33
C LEU A 69 -0.72 49.89 -14.87
N VAL A 70 -1.70 48.98 -14.91
CA VAL A 70 -1.52 47.57 -14.60
C VAL A 70 -1.20 46.79 -15.87
N ARG A 71 -2.00 46.99 -16.93
CA ARG A 71 -1.83 46.29 -18.21
C ARG A 71 -2.52 47.04 -19.35
N SER A 72 -1.86 47.09 -20.51
CA SER A 72 -2.48 47.48 -21.77
C SER A 72 -2.96 46.25 -22.53
N LEU A 73 -4.20 46.29 -23.01
CA LEU A 73 -4.81 45.25 -23.83
C LEU A 73 -5.01 45.73 -25.27
N GLN A 74 -4.66 44.89 -26.23
CA GLN A 74 -4.98 45.09 -27.64
C GLN A 74 -6.35 44.50 -27.99
N VAL A 75 -6.88 44.88 -29.16
CA VAL A 75 -8.07 44.24 -29.72
C VAL A 75 -7.77 42.76 -29.98
N GLY A 76 -8.63 41.88 -29.47
CA GLY A 76 -8.48 40.43 -29.56
C GLY A 76 -7.75 39.79 -28.39
N ASP A 77 -7.16 40.58 -27.47
CA ASP A 77 -6.61 40.02 -26.23
C ASP A 77 -7.73 39.38 -25.39
N ARG A 78 -7.45 38.21 -24.81
CA ARG A 78 -8.43 37.41 -24.08
C ARG A 78 -7.99 37.23 -22.63
N ILE A 79 -8.94 37.41 -21.71
CA ILE A 79 -8.79 37.08 -20.29
C ILE A 79 -9.60 35.82 -20.04
N PHE A 80 -8.96 34.74 -19.63
CA PHE A 80 -9.63 33.49 -19.26
C PHE A 80 -10.44 33.67 -17.97
N ILE A 81 -11.72 33.30 -17.99
CA ILE A 81 -12.64 33.50 -16.86
C ILE A 81 -13.10 32.16 -16.28
N GLU A 82 -13.55 31.24 -17.13
CA GLU A 82 -14.17 29.99 -16.68
C GLU A 82 -13.88 28.84 -17.65
N GLN A 83 -13.82 27.63 -17.10
CA GLN A 83 -13.78 26.38 -17.85
C GLN A 83 -14.85 25.42 -17.34
N SER A 84 -15.63 24.88 -18.27
CA SER A 84 -16.68 23.91 -17.99
C SER A 84 -16.36 22.59 -18.66
N GLY A 85 -15.81 21.65 -17.87
CA GLY A 85 -15.43 20.32 -18.34
C GLY A 85 -16.61 19.48 -18.83
N LYS A 86 -16.35 18.67 -19.84
CA LYS A 86 -17.28 17.71 -20.42
C LYS A 86 -16.75 16.29 -20.24
N PHE A 87 -17.67 15.42 -19.87
CA PHE A 87 -17.36 14.03 -19.59
C PHE A 87 -18.32 13.17 -20.40
N SER A 88 -17.77 12.30 -21.26
CA SER A 88 -18.53 11.19 -21.80
C SER A 88 -18.74 10.14 -20.72
N GLU A 89 -19.73 9.26 -20.89
CA GLU A 89 -19.93 8.13 -19.99
C GLU A 89 -18.67 7.27 -19.87
N SER A 90 -17.98 7.01 -20.99
CA SER A 90 -16.70 6.29 -20.99
C SER A 90 -15.60 6.98 -20.17
N LYS A 91 -15.52 8.31 -20.20
CA LYS A 91 -14.53 9.08 -19.43
C LYS A 91 -14.86 9.03 -17.94
N ILE A 92 -16.15 9.09 -17.59
CA ILE A 92 -16.62 8.93 -16.22
C ILE A 92 -16.27 7.53 -15.70
N GLU A 93 -16.56 6.48 -16.47
CA GLU A 93 -16.23 5.09 -16.10
C GLU A 93 -14.72 4.90 -15.88
N GLN A 94 -13.89 5.44 -16.78
CA GLN A 94 -12.43 5.43 -16.61
C GLN A 94 -11.99 6.19 -15.36
N MET A 95 -12.56 7.37 -15.08
CA MET A 95 -12.22 8.13 -13.87
C MET A 95 -12.61 7.39 -12.59
N ILE A 96 -13.78 6.75 -12.58
CA ILE A 96 -14.27 5.91 -11.47
C ILE A 96 -13.30 4.75 -11.24
N HIS A 97 -12.92 4.03 -12.31
CA HIS A 97 -11.98 2.93 -12.24
C HIS A 97 -10.60 3.36 -11.75
N HIS A 98 -10.04 4.45 -12.29
CA HIS A 98 -8.73 4.98 -11.85
C HIS A 98 -8.75 5.45 -10.39
N ALA A 99 -9.91 5.86 -9.86
CA ALA A 99 -10.09 6.16 -8.45
C ALA A 99 -10.23 4.89 -7.57
N GLY A 100 -10.19 3.69 -8.16
CA GLY A 100 -10.42 2.43 -7.49
C GLY A 100 -11.84 2.31 -6.94
N LEU A 101 -12.81 2.90 -7.63
CA LEU A 101 -14.22 2.90 -7.26
C LEU A 101 -15.03 2.12 -8.31
N VAL A 102 -16.24 1.72 -7.94
CA VAL A 102 -17.28 1.21 -8.84
C VAL A 102 -18.60 1.91 -8.59
N GLN A 103 -19.40 2.04 -9.65
CA GLN A 103 -20.74 2.61 -9.54
C GLN A 103 -21.70 1.60 -8.90
N GLN A 104 -22.22 1.92 -7.71
CA GLN A 104 -23.23 1.12 -7.03
C GLN A 104 -24.64 1.46 -7.53
N ARG A 105 -24.95 2.76 -7.66
CA ARG A 105 -26.25 3.25 -8.15
C ARG A 105 -26.07 4.47 -9.06
N ARG A 106 -27.01 4.65 -9.98
CA ARG A 106 -27.14 5.84 -10.83
C ARG A 106 -28.59 6.32 -10.81
N TRP A 107 -28.79 7.59 -10.54
CA TRP A 107 -30.06 8.29 -10.67
C TRP A 107 -29.96 9.29 -11.80
N THR A 108 -31.00 9.40 -12.63
CA THR A 108 -31.06 10.34 -13.75
C THR A 108 -32.48 10.88 -13.89
N ASP A 109 -32.64 12.06 -14.50
CA ASP A 109 -33.96 12.62 -14.81
C ASP A 109 -34.59 11.91 -16.02
N ASP A 110 -35.89 12.10 -16.23
CA ASP A 110 -36.66 11.44 -17.30
C ASP A 110 -36.10 11.68 -18.71
N ASN A 111 -35.34 12.75 -18.92
CA ASN A 111 -34.72 13.09 -20.21
C ASN A 111 -33.23 12.72 -20.29
N ASN A 112 -32.67 12.06 -19.27
CA ASN A 112 -31.25 11.69 -19.16
C ASN A 112 -30.28 12.86 -19.33
N LEU A 113 -30.65 14.05 -18.85
CA LEU A 113 -29.83 15.27 -18.94
C LEU A 113 -28.86 15.42 -17.76
N PHE A 114 -29.22 14.88 -16.60
CA PHE A 114 -28.44 14.94 -15.37
C PHE A 114 -28.29 13.54 -14.78
N SER A 115 -27.14 13.22 -14.19
CA SER A 115 -26.91 11.97 -13.48
C SER A 115 -26.25 12.22 -12.13
N ILE A 116 -26.71 11.52 -11.10
CA ILE A 116 -26.06 11.40 -9.79
C ILE A 116 -25.59 9.96 -9.66
N LEU A 117 -24.32 9.77 -9.33
CA LEU A 117 -23.69 8.46 -9.19
C LEU A 117 -23.33 8.22 -7.73
N GLU A 118 -23.73 7.08 -7.19
CA GLU A 118 -23.17 6.57 -5.94
C GLU A 118 -22.01 5.64 -6.28
N LEU A 119 -20.84 5.99 -5.75
CA LEU A 119 -19.59 5.27 -5.98
C LEU A 119 -19.13 4.64 -4.67
N VAL A 120 -18.67 3.40 -4.72
CA VAL A 120 -18.11 2.68 -3.58
C VAL A 120 -16.74 2.11 -3.92
N PRO A 121 -15.87 1.83 -2.92
CA PRO A 121 -14.60 1.16 -3.16
C PRO A 121 -14.78 -0.17 -3.88
N ASP A 122 -14.00 -0.38 -4.94
CA ASP A 122 -13.96 -1.65 -5.66
C ASP A 122 -12.98 -2.62 -5.01
N LEU A 123 -13.33 -3.10 -3.82
CA LEU A 123 -12.42 -3.95 -3.03
C LEU A 123 -11.96 -5.19 -3.80
N PRO A 124 -12.85 -5.97 -4.47
CA PRO A 124 -12.43 -7.13 -5.26
C PRO A 124 -11.59 -6.75 -6.47
N GLY A 125 -11.92 -5.65 -7.16
CA GLY A 125 -11.15 -5.17 -8.30
C GLY A 125 -9.73 -4.79 -7.88
N ARG A 126 -9.57 -4.01 -6.81
CA ARG A 126 -8.25 -3.62 -6.28
C ARG A 126 -7.37 -4.84 -5.95
N ALA A 127 -7.92 -5.83 -5.24
CA ALA A 127 -7.18 -7.04 -4.90
C ALA A 127 -6.80 -7.87 -6.14
N THR A 128 -7.70 -7.95 -7.13
CA THR A 128 -7.47 -8.67 -8.39
C THR A 128 -6.41 -7.97 -9.25
N ASP A 129 -6.51 -6.65 -9.39
CA ASP A 129 -5.57 -5.83 -10.16
C ASP A 129 -4.17 -5.86 -9.54
N LEU A 130 -4.06 -5.83 -8.20
CA LEU A 130 -2.78 -5.98 -7.51
C LEU A 130 -2.19 -7.38 -7.72
N SER A 131 -3.02 -8.43 -7.66
CA SER A 131 -2.58 -9.80 -8.01
C SER A 131 -2.01 -9.84 -9.43
N GLU A 132 -2.77 -9.32 -10.40
CA GLU A 132 -2.35 -9.29 -11.81
C GLU A 132 -1.06 -8.48 -12.00
N PHE A 133 -0.94 -7.33 -11.32
CA PHE A 133 0.27 -6.53 -11.37
C PHE A 133 1.48 -7.33 -10.84
N ILE A 134 1.35 -7.98 -9.69
CA ILE A 134 2.42 -8.79 -9.10
C ILE A 134 2.85 -9.90 -10.06
N PHE A 135 1.90 -10.69 -10.58
CA PHE A 135 2.23 -11.82 -11.44
C PHE A 135 2.75 -11.41 -12.81
N MET A 136 2.17 -10.38 -13.44
CA MET A 136 2.56 -9.98 -14.80
C MET A 136 3.77 -9.06 -14.83
N ASN A 137 3.92 -8.16 -13.86
CA ASN A 137 4.93 -7.10 -13.91
C ASN A 137 6.10 -7.33 -12.95
N LEU A 138 5.86 -7.90 -11.76
CA LEU A 138 6.94 -8.18 -10.82
C LEU A 138 7.56 -9.56 -11.04
N ILE A 139 6.71 -10.58 -11.17
CA ILE A 139 7.13 -11.98 -11.33
C ILE A 139 7.36 -12.33 -12.80
N GLY A 140 6.47 -11.98 -13.72
CA GLY A 140 6.59 -12.37 -15.13
C GLY A 140 6.17 -13.82 -15.37
N GLU A 141 5.56 -14.08 -16.53
CA GLU A 141 5.01 -15.39 -16.89
C GLU A 141 6.10 -16.49 -16.94
N GLU A 142 7.31 -16.12 -17.34
CA GLU A 142 8.45 -17.03 -17.48
C GLU A 142 8.95 -17.63 -16.16
N ARG A 143 8.57 -17.02 -15.03
CA ARG A 143 9.03 -17.41 -13.69
C ARG A 143 7.94 -18.03 -12.83
N LEU A 144 6.75 -18.28 -13.37
CA LEU A 144 5.64 -18.85 -12.59
C LEU A 144 5.97 -20.21 -11.95
N ALA A 145 6.88 -20.99 -12.55
CA ALA A 145 7.33 -22.26 -12.00
C ALA A 145 8.42 -22.13 -10.91
N GLU A 146 8.96 -20.94 -10.68
CA GLU A 146 10.00 -20.73 -9.67
C GLU A 146 9.45 -20.79 -8.25
N GLN A 147 10.30 -21.28 -7.33
CA GLN A 147 10.03 -21.42 -5.91
C GLN A 147 11.22 -20.84 -5.13
N PRO A 148 11.31 -19.50 -4.97
CA PRO A 148 12.48 -18.85 -4.36
C PRO A 148 12.67 -19.22 -2.88
N VAL A 149 11.59 -19.61 -2.18
CA VAL A 149 11.63 -20.01 -0.78
C VAL A 149 11.23 -21.48 -0.67
N LEU A 150 12.13 -22.32 -0.15
CA LEU A 150 11.97 -23.78 -0.11
C LEU A 150 10.68 -24.23 0.58
N LEU A 151 10.28 -23.57 1.66
CA LEU A 151 9.06 -23.89 2.41
C LEU A 151 7.78 -23.36 1.74
N ARG A 152 7.85 -22.62 0.64
CA ARG A 152 6.69 -22.05 -0.06
C ARG A 152 6.38 -22.82 -1.34
N ASN A 153 5.16 -22.71 -1.86
CA ASN A 153 4.81 -23.24 -3.18
C ASN A 153 5.42 -22.37 -4.31
N PRO A 154 5.46 -22.85 -5.57
CA PRO A 154 5.83 -22.03 -6.72
C PRO A 154 4.87 -20.84 -6.93
N PHE A 155 5.29 -19.79 -7.64
CA PHE A 155 4.45 -18.62 -7.90
C PHE A 155 3.10 -18.95 -8.56
N ALA A 156 3.08 -19.87 -9.52
CA ALA A 156 1.87 -20.32 -10.20
C ALA A 156 0.79 -20.83 -9.24
N PHE A 157 1.21 -21.47 -8.13
CA PHE A 157 0.28 -21.93 -7.11
C PHE A 157 -0.50 -20.74 -6.52
N TYR A 158 0.20 -19.67 -6.14
CA TYR A 158 -0.42 -18.54 -5.47
C TYR A 158 -1.39 -17.76 -6.37
N TRP A 159 -1.13 -17.69 -7.68
CA TRP A 159 -2.04 -17.04 -8.62
C TRP A 159 -3.41 -17.73 -8.64
N GLY A 160 -3.40 -19.07 -8.75
CA GLY A 160 -4.63 -19.86 -8.65
C GLY A 160 -5.23 -19.87 -7.24
N HIS A 161 -4.38 -19.94 -6.21
CA HIS A 161 -4.79 -20.06 -4.81
C HIS A 161 -5.62 -18.89 -4.32
N ILE A 162 -5.22 -17.66 -4.62
CA ILE A 162 -5.99 -16.46 -4.23
C ILE A 162 -7.43 -16.55 -4.76
N SER A 163 -7.58 -16.95 -6.03
CA SER A 163 -8.90 -17.10 -6.68
C SER A 163 -9.67 -18.30 -6.12
N ALA A 164 -9.00 -19.44 -5.94
CA ALA A 164 -9.60 -20.68 -5.43
C ALA A 164 -10.07 -20.57 -3.99
N PHE A 165 -9.33 -19.87 -3.13
CA PHE A 165 -9.73 -19.59 -1.76
C PHE A 165 -10.96 -18.68 -1.74
N SER A 166 -10.94 -17.58 -2.51
CA SER A 166 -12.06 -16.65 -2.63
C SER A 166 -13.33 -17.37 -3.13
N ASP A 167 -13.18 -18.22 -4.14
CA ASP A 167 -14.24 -19.08 -4.63
C ASP A 167 -14.78 -19.99 -3.51
N ARG A 168 -13.90 -20.74 -2.84
CA ARG A 168 -14.31 -21.69 -1.79
C ARG A 168 -15.03 -21.02 -0.61
N VAL A 169 -14.51 -19.90 -0.14
CA VAL A 169 -14.97 -19.26 1.11
C VAL A 169 -16.19 -18.38 0.84
N ALA A 170 -16.24 -17.68 -0.30
CA ALA A 170 -17.26 -16.67 -0.54
C ALA A 170 -18.24 -17.00 -1.67
N LEU A 171 -17.93 -17.86 -2.65
CA LEU A 171 -18.76 -17.97 -3.87
C LEU A 171 -19.38 -19.35 -4.11
N GLY A 172 -18.59 -20.42 -3.96
CA GLY A 172 -19.00 -21.79 -4.27
C GLY A 172 -19.36 -21.99 -5.74
N LEU A 173 -18.53 -21.48 -6.66
CA LEU A 173 -18.79 -21.54 -8.10
C LEU A 173 -18.95 -22.99 -8.59
N PRO A 174 -19.96 -23.27 -9.42
CA PRO A 174 -20.25 -24.62 -9.89
C PRO A 174 -19.17 -25.13 -10.85
N GLY A 175 -18.83 -26.42 -10.72
CA GLY A 175 -17.86 -27.08 -11.62
C GLY A 175 -16.40 -26.69 -11.39
N ARG A 176 -16.07 -26.07 -10.26
CA ARG A 176 -14.71 -25.62 -9.90
C ARG A 176 -14.03 -26.47 -8.82
N ASP A 177 -14.51 -27.69 -8.61
CA ASP A 177 -13.97 -28.59 -7.59
C ASP A 177 -12.50 -28.95 -7.86
N HIS A 178 -12.14 -29.09 -9.14
CA HIS A 178 -10.77 -29.38 -9.54
C HIS A 178 -9.84 -28.21 -9.22
N GLU A 179 -10.18 -26.97 -9.58
CA GLU A 179 -9.36 -25.79 -9.28
C GLU A 179 -9.22 -25.60 -7.77
N ARG A 180 -10.31 -25.79 -7.01
CA ARG A 180 -10.25 -25.75 -5.53
C ARG A 180 -9.32 -26.82 -4.97
N GLU A 181 -9.34 -28.03 -5.51
CA GLU A 181 -8.43 -29.10 -5.07
C GLU A 181 -6.97 -28.83 -5.48
N VAL A 182 -6.73 -28.29 -6.69
CA VAL A 182 -5.39 -27.97 -7.18
C VAL A 182 -4.70 -26.95 -6.29
N PHE A 183 -5.46 -25.96 -5.82
CA PHE A 183 -4.93 -24.83 -5.08
C PHE A 183 -5.25 -24.84 -3.59
N GLU A 184 -5.78 -25.91 -2.97
CA GLU A 184 -6.05 -25.92 -1.51
C GLU A 184 -4.83 -26.28 -0.63
N ARG A 185 -3.68 -26.60 -1.24
CA ARG A 185 -2.51 -27.11 -0.50
C ARG A 185 -1.88 -26.01 0.39
N GLY A 186 -1.90 -26.23 1.70
CA GLY A 186 -1.23 -25.36 2.67
C GLY A 186 0.31 -25.45 2.63
N VAL A 187 0.94 -24.64 3.47
CA VAL A 187 2.39 -24.70 3.75
C VAL A 187 2.58 -25.46 5.05
N ASP A 188 2.80 -26.77 4.95
CA ASP A 188 3.07 -27.65 6.09
C ASP A 188 4.54 -28.12 5.99
N PRO A 189 5.40 -27.89 7.00
CA PRO A 189 6.79 -28.34 6.97
C PRO A 189 6.92 -29.87 6.90
N ASP A 190 5.90 -30.62 7.36
CA ASP A 190 5.87 -32.08 7.35
C ASP A 190 5.22 -32.65 6.07
N VAL A 191 4.85 -31.78 5.11
CA VAL A 191 4.14 -32.19 3.88
C VAL A 191 4.93 -33.13 2.96
N ASP A 192 6.23 -33.28 3.23
CA ASP A 192 7.16 -34.18 2.54
C ASP A 192 7.51 -35.42 3.37
N ASP A 193 7.06 -35.51 4.63
CA ASP A 193 7.17 -36.70 5.45
C ASP A 193 5.89 -37.56 5.28
N PRO A 194 5.95 -38.68 4.53
CA PRO A 194 4.79 -39.55 4.30
C PRO A 194 4.30 -40.26 5.58
N THR A 195 5.01 -40.13 6.70
CA THR A 195 4.60 -40.66 8.00
C THR A 195 3.75 -39.69 8.82
N GLN A 196 3.71 -38.41 8.44
CA GLN A 196 2.83 -37.39 9.00
C GLN A 196 1.60 -37.22 8.09
N ILE A 197 0.41 -37.47 8.64
CA ILE A 197 -0.78 -37.88 7.85
C ILE A 197 -1.86 -36.79 7.82
N HIS A 198 -1.49 -35.52 7.65
CA HIS A 198 -2.50 -34.50 7.34
C HIS A 198 -2.88 -34.62 5.86
N ARG A 199 -4.19 -34.73 5.57
CA ARG A 199 -4.68 -34.81 4.19
C ARG A 199 -4.28 -33.53 3.45
N HIS A 200 -3.58 -33.67 2.33
CA HIS A 200 -3.21 -32.57 1.45
C HIS A 200 -3.44 -32.95 -0.03
N SER A 201 -3.65 -31.96 -0.90
CA SER A 201 -3.70 -32.17 -2.34
C SER A 201 -2.36 -32.69 -2.88
N PRO A 202 -2.35 -33.44 -3.99
CA PRO A 202 -1.10 -33.86 -4.64
C PRO A 202 -0.28 -32.65 -5.13
N ARG A 203 1.03 -32.83 -5.30
CA ARG A 203 1.87 -31.81 -5.94
C ARG A 203 1.56 -31.78 -7.45
N PHE A 204 1.04 -30.65 -7.93
CA PHE A 204 0.84 -30.41 -9.35
C PHE A 204 2.14 -29.89 -9.98
N GLN A 205 2.54 -30.46 -11.11
CA GLN A 205 3.75 -30.04 -11.86
C GLN A 205 3.40 -29.29 -13.15
N VAL A 206 2.13 -29.31 -13.55
CA VAL A 206 1.62 -28.61 -14.73
C VAL A 206 0.65 -27.57 -14.22
N TRP A 207 0.94 -26.31 -14.52
CA TRP A 207 0.14 -25.16 -14.13
C TRP A 207 -0.68 -24.65 -15.32
N PRO A 208 -1.86 -24.05 -15.07
CA PRO A 208 -2.57 -23.27 -16.07
C PRO A 208 -1.68 -22.19 -16.71
N SER A 209 -2.02 -21.77 -17.92
CA SER A 209 -1.41 -20.60 -18.56
C SER A 209 -1.79 -19.30 -17.85
N ALA A 210 -1.01 -18.23 -18.05
CA ALA A 210 -1.35 -16.91 -17.50
C ALA A 210 -2.76 -16.45 -17.91
N SER A 211 -3.15 -16.70 -19.17
CA SER A 211 -4.49 -16.39 -19.66
C SER A 211 -5.60 -17.16 -18.94
N GLU A 212 -5.36 -18.42 -18.58
CA GLU A 212 -6.31 -19.22 -17.80
C GLU A 212 -6.41 -18.73 -16.35
N PHE A 213 -5.29 -18.33 -15.74
CA PHE A 213 -5.29 -17.69 -14.42
C PHE A 213 -6.05 -16.37 -14.43
N GLN A 214 -5.77 -15.47 -15.37
CA GLN A 214 -6.49 -14.20 -15.54
C GLN A 214 -7.98 -14.42 -15.74
N LYS A 215 -8.37 -15.40 -16.58
CA LYS A 215 -9.77 -15.73 -16.82
C LYS A 215 -10.46 -16.21 -15.54
N TYR A 216 -9.80 -17.04 -14.74
CA TYR A 216 -10.37 -17.51 -13.48
C TYR A 216 -10.48 -16.38 -12.46
N ALA A 217 -9.43 -15.57 -12.28
CA ALA A 217 -9.42 -14.40 -11.41
C ALA A 217 -10.52 -13.39 -11.80
N ALA A 218 -10.68 -13.09 -13.09
CA ALA A 218 -11.72 -12.20 -13.59
C ALA A 218 -13.13 -12.74 -13.32
N GLN A 219 -13.34 -14.06 -13.43
CA GLN A 219 -14.63 -14.67 -13.07
C GLN A 219 -14.90 -14.54 -11.57
N VAL A 220 -13.93 -14.87 -10.72
CA VAL A 220 -14.06 -14.74 -9.27
C VAL A 220 -14.31 -13.29 -8.86
N ASN A 221 -13.56 -12.33 -9.43
CA ASN A 221 -13.75 -10.90 -9.20
C ASN A 221 -15.17 -10.44 -9.57
N THR A 222 -15.65 -10.83 -10.75
CA THR A 222 -17.01 -10.52 -11.21
C THR A 222 -18.05 -11.06 -10.24
N SER A 223 -17.92 -12.32 -9.83
CA SER A 223 -18.85 -12.94 -8.89
C SER A 223 -18.77 -12.36 -7.47
N LEU A 224 -17.61 -11.90 -7.01
CA LEU A 224 -17.48 -11.15 -5.76
C LEU A 224 -18.19 -9.80 -5.84
N ARG A 225 -18.02 -9.04 -6.94
CA ARG A 225 -18.74 -7.79 -7.17
C ARG A 225 -20.26 -8.01 -7.19
N GLU A 226 -20.74 -9.06 -7.85
CA GLU A 226 -22.16 -9.44 -7.86
C GLU A 226 -22.67 -9.81 -6.45
N LYS A 227 -21.87 -10.55 -5.67
CA LYS A 227 -22.21 -10.88 -4.28
C LYS A 227 -22.29 -9.63 -3.40
N ILE A 228 -21.34 -8.71 -3.52
CA ILE A 228 -21.37 -7.43 -2.79
C ILE A 228 -22.58 -6.60 -3.21
N ALA A 229 -22.89 -6.52 -4.50
CA ALA A 229 -24.04 -5.77 -4.99
C ALA A 229 -25.38 -6.34 -4.49
N SER A 230 -25.47 -7.66 -4.32
CA SER A 230 -26.70 -8.33 -3.87
C SER A 230 -26.85 -8.41 -2.35
N SER A 231 -25.76 -8.61 -1.62
CA SER A 231 -25.77 -8.98 -0.20
C SER A 231 -24.99 -8.00 0.70
N GLY A 232 -24.36 -6.98 0.13
CA GLY A 232 -23.41 -6.12 0.82
C GLY A 232 -22.06 -6.82 1.07
N VAL A 233 -21.19 -6.16 1.82
CA VAL A 233 -19.88 -6.69 2.19
C VAL A 233 -20.03 -7.64 3.38
N THR A 234 -20.01 -8.95 3.10
CA THR A 234 -20.18 -10.01 4.10
C THR A 234 -18.85 -10.50 4.66
N ARG A 235 -18.86 -11.15 5.83
CA ARG A 235 -17.64 -11.66 6.50
C ARG A 235 -16.76 -12.55 5.63
N ASP A 236 -17.37 -13.44 4.85
CA ASP A 236 -16.68 -14.33 3.93
C ASP A 236 -16.04 -13.59 2.74
N VAL A 237 -16.66 -12.50 2.27
CA VAL A 237 -16.05 -11.60 1.27
C VAL A 237 -14.85 -10.87 1.87
N LEU A 238 -14.97 -10.31 3.08
CA LEU A 238 -13.84 -9.70 3.77
C LEU A 238 -12.69 -10.69 3.95
N MET A 239 -13.00 -11.93 4.31
CA MET A 239 -12.01 -12.98 4.52
C MET A 239 -11.28 -13.34 3.23
N ALA A 240 -12.01 -13.41 2.12
CA ALA A 240 -11.42 -13.64 0.80
C ALA A 240 -10.47 -12.50 0.38
N LEU A 241 -10.84 -11.24 0.65
CA LEU A 241 -10.05 -10.06 0.32
C LEU A 241 -8.79 -9.95 1.19
N GLU A 242 -8.92 -10.08 2.50
CA GLU A 242 -7.79 -10.01 3.43
C GLU A 242 -6.81 -11.18 3.21
N HIS A 243 -7.32 -12.38 2.93
CA HIS A 243 -6.50 -13.51 2.50
C HIS A 243 -5.71 -13.22 1.22
N ALA A 244 -6.31 -12.54 0.24
CA ALA A 244 -5.59 -12.12 -0.96
C ALA A 244 -4.43 -11.17 -0.63
N GLU A 245 -4.66 -10.20 0.26
CA GLU A 245 -3.63 -9.24 0.70
C GLU A 245 -2.48 -9.92 1.46
N MET A 246 -2.78 -10.88 2.35
CA MET A 246 -1.76 -11.71 3.00
C MET A 246 -0.88 -12.46 2.00
N HIS A 247 -1.48 -12.94 0.91
CA HIS A 247 -0.73 -13.59 -0.17
C HIS A 247 0.04 -12.60 -1.04
N HIS A 248 -0.43 -11.37 -1.23
CA HIS A 248 0.35 -10.32 -1.89
C HIS A 248 1.63 -10.02 -1.11
N GLU A 249 1.54 -9.90 0.21
CA GLU A 249 2.72 -9.73 1.05
C GLU A 249 3.66 -10.94 0.98
N THR A 250 3.11 -12.15 1.06
CA THR A 250 3.89 -13.39 0.88
C THR A 250 4.66 -13.41 -0.44
N LEU A 251 4.02 -12.98 -1.52
CA LEU A 251 4.65 -12.87 -2.85
C LEU A 251 5.78 -11.84 -2.84
N MET A 252 5.66 -10.74 -2.11
CA MET A 252 6.75 -9.74 -1.99
C MET A 252 7.98 -10.33 -1.30
N TYR A 253 7.81 -11.12 -0.24
CA TYR A 253 8.94 -11.83 0.39
C TYR A 253 9.59 -12.85 -0.54
N MET A 254 8.79 -13.54 -1.36
CA MET A 254 9.31 -14.49 -2.35
C MET A 254 10.07 -13.76 -3.47
N VAL A 255 9.54 -12.65 -3.98
CA VAL A 255 10.20 -11.81 -5.00
C VAL A 255 11.51 -11.25 -4.47
N LEU A 256 11.54 -10.79 -3.22
CA LEU A 256 12.76 -10.25 -2.59
C LEU A 256 13.89 -11.30 -2.48
N GLN A 257 13.54 -12.58 -2.36
CA GLN A 257 14.48 -13.70 -2.25
C GLN A 257 14.85 -14.35 -3.59
N MET A 258 14.42 -13.77 -4.71
CA MET A 258 14.86 -14.22 -6.02
C MET A 258 16.36 -13.97 -6.21
N SER A 259 17.06 -14.92 -6.83
CA SER A 259 18.51 -14.86 -6.99
C SER A 259 18.97 -13.72 -7.92
N ASP A 260 18.14 -13.34 -8.90
CA ASP A 260 18.52 -12.48 -10.03
C ASP A 260 17.59 -11.25 -10.16
N ASN A 261 17.65 -10.33 -9.20
CA ASN A 261 16.79 -9.13 -9.14
C ASN A 261 16.80 -8.24 -10.41
N ASP A 262 17.82 -8.34 -11.25
CA ASP A 262 17.98 -7.56 -12.49
C ASP A 262 17.17 -8.11 -13.67
N LYS A 263 16.61 -9.32 -13.57
CA LYS A 263 15.82 -9.94 -14.67
C LYS A 263 14.33 -9.62 -14.60
N ARG A 264 13.92 -8.58 -13.87
CA ARG A 264 12.50 -8.22 -13.79
C ARG A 264 12.06 -7.46 -15.05
N PRO A 265 10.79 -7.57 -15.45
CA PRO A 265 10.28 -6.81 -16.59
C PRO A 265 10.60 -5.30 -16.45
N GLU A 266 11.04 -4.67 -17.55
CA GLU A 266 11.45 -3.25 -17.58
C GLU A 266 10.35 -2.28 -17.07
N ALA A 267 9.08 -2.70 -17.10
CA ALA A 267 7.94 -1.95 -16.56
C ALA A 267 8.12 -1.53 -15.09
N VAL A 268 8.91 -2.29 -14.29
CA VAL A 268 9.21 -1.99 -12.88
C VAL A 268 10.20 -0.83 -12.73
N HIS A 269 11.04 -0.58 -13.74
CA HIS A 269 12.04 0.49 -13.71
C HIS A 269 11.49 1.86 -14.16
N GLY A 270 10.29 1.89 -14.78
CA GLY A 270 9.72 3.07 -15.41
C GLY A 270 8.27 3.42 -15.03
N ALA A 271 7.61 2.67 -14.16
CA ALA A 271 6.24 2.95 -13.71
C ALA A 271 6.17 4.17 -12.76
N SER A 272 6.39 5.37 -13.31
CA SER A 272 6.13 6.64 -12.60
C SER A 272 4.63 6.93 -12.41
N SER A 273 3.75 6.19 -13.09
CA SER A 273 2.31 6.46 -13.15
C SER A 273 1.45 5.59 -12.23
N TYR A 274 1.92 4.41 -11.79
CA TYR A 274 1.21 3.64 -10.77
C TYR A 274 1.76 3.99 -9.40
N ARG A 275 1.14 4.98 -8.75
CA ARG A 275 1.30 5.18 -7.31
C ARG A 275 0.46 4.11 -6.62
N HIS A 276 1.12 3.10 -6.08
CA HIS A 276 0.52 2.29 -5.03
C HIS A 276 -0.05 3.26 -3.98
N PRO A 277 -1.25 3.06 -3.40
CA PRO A 277 -1.81 3.99 -2.41
C PRO A 277 -0.88 4.23 -1.21
N PHE A 278 0.08 3.33 -1.00
CA PHE A 278 1.14 3.46 0.02
C PHE A 278 2.48 4.00 -0.52
N ALA A 279 2.64 4.25 -1.82
CA ALA A 279 3.83 4.91 -2.38
C ALA A 279 3.97 6.38 -1.90
N GLU A 280 2.87 6.96 -1.38
CA GLU A 280 2.87 8.28 -0.72
C GLU A 280 3.20 8.22 0.77
N PHE A 281 3.33 7.03 1.37
CA PHE A 281 4.18 6.87 2.56
C PHE A 281 5.64 6.89 2.11
N ALA A 282 5.99 8.00 1.46
CA ALA A 282 7.35 8.45 1.38
C ALA A 282 7.91 8.37 2.80
N ILE A 283 9.04 7.69 2.95
CA ILE A 283 10.04 8.02 3.97
C ILE A 283 9.96 9.54 4.10
N PRO A 284 9.59 10.11 5.26
CA PRO A 284 9.42 11.54 5.41
C PRO A 284 10.63 12.18 4.75
N SER A 285 10.39 12.92 3.65
CA SER A 285 11.45 13.61 2.94
C SER A 285 12.24 14.32 4.00
N THR A 286 13.50 13.92 4.14
CA THR A 286 14.38 14.32 5.21
C THR A 286 14.31 15.83 5.31
N THR A 287 13.58 16.33 6.32
CA THR A 287 13.88 17.62 6.88
C THR A 287 15.35 17.50 7.23
N THR A 288 16.17 18.22 6.48
CA THR A 288 17.62 18.16 6.52
C THR A 288 18.05 18.69 7.88
N THR A 289 17.92 17.85 8.90
CA THR A 289 18.60 18.05 10.17
C THR A 289 20.01 17.64 9.85
N THR A 290 20.86 18.63 9.64
CA THR A 290 22.30 18.52 9.49
C THR A 290 22.92 17.98 10.78
N ALA A 291 22.61 16.73 11.13
CA ALA A 291 23.43 15.97 12.06
C ALA A 291 24.71 15.64 11.29
N THR A 292 25.76 16.40 11.59
CA THR A 292 27.09 16.16 11.04
C THR A 292 27.54 14.77 11.52
N PRO A 293 28.05 13.89 10.64
CA PRO A 293 28.58 12.60 11.07
C PRO A 293 29.74 12.85 12.04
N SER A 294 29.67 12.29 13.26
CA SER A 294 30.83 12.24 14.15
C SER A 294 31.91 11.39 13.49
N HIS A 295 33.05 11.99 13.20
CA HIS A 295 34.21 11.38 12.57
C HIS A 295 34.99 10.41 13.50
N ASP A 296 34.37 9.89 14.57
CA ASP A 296 35.02 8.98 15.52
C ASP A 296 34.71 7.49 15.30
N GLY A 297 33.95 7.15 14.26
CA GLY A 297 33.63 5.75 13.94
C GLY A 297 32.55 5.13 14.83
N SER A 298 32.02 5.88 15.80
CA SER A 298 30.79 5.53 16.50
C SER A 298 29.63 6.34 15.92
N VAL A 299 28.71 5.67 15.24
CA VAL A 299 27.41 6.27 14.89
C VAL A 299 26.57 6.20 16.16
N PRO A 300 26.12 7.33 16.73
CA PRO A 300 25.23 7.29 17.89
C PRO A 300 23.95 6.54 17.50
N LEU A 301 23.63 5.49 18.26
CA LEU A 301 22.37 4.75 18.11
C LEU A 301 21.21 5.75 18.17
N ARG A 302 20.42 5.89 17.09
CA ARG A 302 19.21 6.73 17.11
C ARG A 302 18.16 6.13 18.06
N GLY A 303 18.19 4.82 18.28
CA GLY A 303 17.43 4.06 19.28
C GLY A 303 17.84 4.28 20.73
N ALA A 304 18.78 5.19 21.04
CA ALA A 304 19.17 5.50 22.42
C ALA A 304 18.11 6.29 23.22
N THR A 305 17.04 6.77 22.57
CA THR A 305 15.91 7.38 23.29
C THR A 305 14.95 6.28 23.73
N MET A 306 15.28 5.67 24.86
CA MET A 306 14.39 4.74 25.54
C MET A 306 13.27 5.53 26.22
N VAL A 307 12.02 5.17 25.94
CA VAL A 307 10.84 5.77 26.57
C VAL A 307 10.35 4.86 27.70
N PRO A 308 10.09 5.39 28.91
CA PRO A 308 9.51 4.61 29.99
C PRO A 308 8.02 4.39 29.75
N ILE A 309 7.59 3.13 29.82
CA ILE A 309 6.19 2.73 29.83
C ILE A 309 5.85 2.26 31.24
N GLY A 310 4.84 2.90 31.83
CA GLY A 310 4.36 2.56 33.17
C GLY A 310 3.65 1.20 33.20
N PRO A 311 3.47 0.60 34.39
CA PRO A 311 2.70 -0.63 34.50
C PRO A 311 1.24 -0.34 34.13
N THR A 312 0.68 -1.11 33.20
CA THR A 312 -0.65 -0.82 32.63
C THR A 312 -1.43 -2.12 32.35
N PRO A 313 -2.74 -2.14 32.56
CA PRO A 313 -3.59 -3.18 31.98
C PRO A 313 -3.72 -2.95 30.47
N VAL A 314 -3.53 -4.01 29.69
CA VAL A 314 -3.77 -4.01 28.24
C VAL A 314 -4.93 -4.93 27.90
N THR A 315 -5.74 -4.54 26.92
CA THR A 315 -6.79 -5.40 26.37
C THR A 315 -6.32 -5.93 25.03
N LEU A 316 -6.28 -7.25 24.91
CA LEU A 316 -5.84 -7.98 23.71
C LEU A 316 -7.04 -8.68 23.10
N GLY A 317 -7.03 -8.81 21.78
CA GLY A 317 -8.07 -9.50 21.02
C GLY A 317 -9.42 -8.77 20.98
N ALA A 318 -10.27 -9.20 20.05
CA ALA A 318 -11.54 -8.57 19.74
C ALA A 318 -12.70 -9.10 20.59
N SER A 319 -13.54 -8.18 21.04
CA SER A 319 -14.82 -8.49 21.67
C SER A 319 -15.88 -8.80 20.60
N LYS A 320 -17.04 -9.33 21.03
CA LYS A 320 -18.17 -9.52 20.11
C LYS A 320 -18.66 -8.21 19.47
N ALA A 321 -18.50 -7.08 20.16
CA ALA A 321 -18.88 -5.77 19.64
C ALA A 321 -17.90 -5.34 18.53
N ASP A 322 -16.60 -5.56 18.74
CA ASP A 322 -15.55 -5.24 17.76
C ASP A 322 -15.73 -6.06 16.48
N VAL A 323 -15.98 -7.37 16.60
CA VAL A 323 -16.28 -8.23 15.45
C VAL A 323 -17.52 -7.74 14.69
N SER A 324 -18.56 -7.30 15.42
CA SER A 324 -19.77 -6.75 14.79
C SER A 324 -19.54 -5.42 14.09
N ALA A 325 -18.56 -4.62 14.53
CA ALA A 325 -18.23 -3.32 13.96
C ALA A 325 -17.28 -3.45 12.75
N ALA A 326 -16.25 -4.29 12.85
CA ALA A 326 -15.26 -4.52 11.81
C ALA A 326 -15.79 -5.45 10.69
N GLY A 327 -16.78 -6.29 10.98
CA GLY A 327 -17.34 -7.27 10.04
C GLY A 327 -16.51 -8.55 9.91
N LEU A 328 -15.18 -8.47 10.08
CA LEU A 328 -14.25 -9.58 10.17
C LEU A 328 -13.16 -9.30 11.21
N VAL A 329 -12.83 -10.36 11.96
CA VAL A 329 -11.62 -10.53 12.78
C VAL A 329 -11.24 -12.01 12.69
N TRP A 330 -9.96 -12.34 12.66
CA TRP A 330 -9.52 -13.75 12.61
C TRP A 330 -9.79 -14.49 13.91
N ASP A 331 -9.76 -15.82 13.83
CA ASP A 331 -10.10 -16.68 14.97
C ASP A 331 -9.06 -16.64 16.10
N ASN A 332 -7.79 -16.46 15.74
CA ASN A 332 -6.67 -16.26 16.67
C ASN A 332 -6.72 -14.92 17.42
N GLU A 333 -7.45 -13.93 16.92
CA GLU A 333 -7.61 -12.62 17.53
C GLU A 333 -8.78 -12.56 18.54
N HIS A 334 -9.41 -13.70 18.88
CA HIS A 334 -10.49 -13.75 19.86
C HIS A 334 -10.28 -14.86 20.91
N PRO A 335 -10.86 -14.73 22.12
CA PRO A 335 -11.67 -13.62 22.61
C PRO A 335 -10.82 -12.47 23.16
N SER A 336 -11.45 -11.29 23.25
CA SER A 336 -10.92 -10.18 24.05
C SER A 336 -10.61 -10.62 25.49
N HIS A 337 -9.43 -10.27 25.98
CA HIS A 337 -9.01 -10.52 27.35
C HIS A 337 -8.06 -9.42 27.85
N THR A 338 -8.11 -9.15 29.15
CA THR A 338 -7.21 -8.19 29.79
C THR A 338 -6.00 -8.90 30.37
N ALA A 339 -4.81 -8.36 30.11
CA ALA A 339 -3.56 -8.77 30.74
C ALA A 339 -2.90 -7.59 31.46
N HIS A 340 -2.07 -7.87 32.45
CA HIS A 340 -1.26 -6.85 33.09
C HIS A 340 0.14 -6.86 32.47
N VAL A 341 0.69 -5.66 32.24
CA VAL A 341 2.05 -5.45 31.78
C VAL A 341 2.80 -4.66 32.85
N ASP A 342 3.94 -5.18 33.28
CA ASP A 342 4.83 -4.50 34.23
C ASP A 342 5.52 -3.30 33.55
N ALA A 343 6.11 -2.40 34.33
CA ALA A 343 6.84 -1.26 33.77
C ALA A 343 8.06 -1.72 32.96
N PHE A 344 8.27 -1.12 31.78
CA PHE A 344 9.42 -1.40 30.92
C PHE A 344 9.90 -0.13 30.21
N HIS A 345 11.02 -0.24 29.49
CA HIS A 345 11.47 0.80 28.58
C HIS A 345 11.52 0.23 27.17
N CYS A 346 11.17 1.03 26.16
CA CYS A 346 11.27 0.65 24.76
C CYS A 346 11.93 1.74 23.92
N SER A 347 12.57 1.33 22.81
CA SER A 347 13.02 2.27 21.80
C SER A 347 11.82 2.87 21.07
N VAL A 348 11.90 4.14 20.69
CA VAL A 348 10.90 4.84 19.85
C VAL A 348 10.94 4.41 18.38
N CYS A 349 12.04 3.80 17.95
CA CYS A 349 12.26 3.35 16.57
C CYS A 349 12.75 1.90 16.54
N PRO A 350 12.44 1.15 15.47
CA PRO A 350 13.10 -0.12 15.20
C PRO A 350 14.62 0.02 15.12
N VAL A 351 15.33 -1.06 15.44
CA VAL A 351 16.80 -1.13 15.31
C VAL A 351 17.20 -0.90 13.85
N THR A 352 18.13 0.01 13.59
CA THR A 352 18.57 0.32 12.22
C THR A 352 19.67 -0.63 11.73
N ASN A 353 19.93 -0.64 10.42
CA ASN A 353 21.06 -1.37 9.84
C ASN A 353 22.40 -0.93 10.46
N ALA A 354 22.61 0.36 10.70
CA ALA A 354 23.82 0.86 11.36
C ALA A 354 23.97 0.31 12.78
N GLU A 355 22.88 0.29 13.54
CA GLU A 355 22.87 -0.19 14.93
C GLU A 355 23.11 -1.70 14.99
N PHE A 356 22.51 -2.48 14.09
CA PHE A 356 22.74 -3.91 13.95
C PHE A 356 24.16 -4.21 13.44
N SER A 357 24.75 -3.34 12.62
CA SER A 357 26.12 -3.48 12.12
C SER A 357 27.14 -3.57 13.26
N ASN A 358 26.93 -2.84 14.35
CA ASN A 358 27.80 -2.91 15.52
C ASN A 358 27.86 -4.33 16.11
N PHE A 359 26.72 -5.02 16.20
CA PHE A 359 26.67 -6.43 16.61
C PHE A 359 27.45 -7.34 15.65
N VAL A 360 27.31 -7.12 14.34
CA VAL A 360 28.05 -7.90 13.34
C VAL A 360 29.56 -7.67 13.47
N GLN A 361 29.98 -6.41 13.61
CA GLN A 361 31.38 -5.99 13.71
C GLN A 361 32.06 -6.49 15.00
N ASP A 362 31.32 -6.52 16.11
CA ASP A 362 31.76 -7.09 17.39
C ASP A 362 31.80 -8.63 17.39
N GLY A 363 31.54 -9.26 16.25
CA GLY A 363 31.62 -10.70 16.08
C GLY A 363 30.36 -11.44 16.57
N GLY A 364 29.20 -10.80 16.58
CA GLY A 364 27.94 -11.39 17.03
C GLY A 364 27.63 -12.79 16.47
N TYR A 365 27.94 -13.03 15.18
CA TYR A 365 27.78 -14.33 14.52
C TYR A 365 28.89 -15.36 14.84
N LYS A 366 29.89 -14.98 15.64
CA LYS A 366 31.05 -15.81 16.04
C LYS A 366 30.98 -16.27 17.50
N HIS A 367 30.01 -15.79 18.26
CA HIS A 367 29.89 -15.95 19.70
C HIS A 367 28.60 -16.68 20.07
N GLN A 368 28.69 -18.00 20.30
CA GLN A 368 27.58 -18.90 20.63
C GLN A 368 26.72 -18.40 21.79
N GLU A 369 27.35 -17.73 22.77
CA GLU A 369 26.72 -17.22 23.98
C GLU A 369 25.59 -16.23 23.71
N PHE A 370 25.52 -15.61 22.52
CA PHE A 370 24.41 -14.72 22.15
C PHE A 370 23.19 -15.47 21.58
N TRP A 371 23.40 -16.67 21.06
CA TRP A 371 22.38 -17.42 20.31
C TRP A 371 21.67 -18.47 21.15
N GLU A 372 22.32 -18.91 22.23
CA GLU A 372 21.83 -19.93 23.14
C GLU A 372 21.28 -19.32 24.44
N ASP A 373 20.53 -20.12 25.20
CA ASP A 373 20.00 -19.78 26.52
C ASP A 373 19.17 -18.48 26.56
N ASN A 374 18.37 -18.23 25.52
CA ASN A 374 17.36 -17.17 25.49
C ASN A 374 15.96 -17.75 25.28
N GLU A 375 14.92 -16.96 25.56
CA GLU A 375 13.52 -17.43 25.50
C GLU A 375 13.11 -17.91 24.10
N VAL A 376 13.61 -17.26 23.04
CA VAL A 376 13.33 -17.67 21.65
C VAL A 376 13.94 -19.05 21.38
N HIS A 377 15.21 -19.23 21.72
CA HIS A 377 15.90 -20.51 21.61
C HIS A 377 15.15 -21.62 22.37
N ALA A 378 14.80 -21.37 23.64
CA ALA A 378 14.10 -22.34 24.47
C ALA A 378 12.73 -22.74 23.87
N LYS A 379 11.96 -21.77 23.35
CA LYS A 379 10.66 -22.02 22.71
C LYS A 379 10.80 -22.84 21.42
N VAL A 380 11.76 -22.48 20.56
CA VAL A 380 11.96 -23.21 19.29
C VAL A 380 12.39 -24.65 19.55
N VAL A 381 13.34 -24.87 20.46
CA VAL A 381 13.82 -26.22 20.81
C VAL A 381 12.71 -27.04 21.49
N ALA A 382 11.91 -26.44 22.39
CA ALA A 382 10.79 -27.13 23.02
C ALA A 382 9.72 -27.60 22.01
N ASN A 383 9.60 -26.91 20.88
CA ASN A 383 8.70 -27.27 19.77
C ASN A 383 9.38 -28.17 18.72
N GLY A 384 10.54 -28.76 19.02
CA GLY A 384 11.24 -29.68 18.13
C GLY A 384 12.07 -29.02 17.02
N GLY A 385 12.20 -27.69 17.02
CA GLY A 385 13.05 -26.97 16.08
C GLY A 385 14.54 -27.08 16.40
N ALA A 386 15.38 -26.89 15.38
CA ALA A 386 16.83 -26.82 15.57
C ALA A 386 17.23 -25.57 16.36
N GLY A 387 18.30 -25.67 17.16
CA GLY A 387 18.85 -24.55 17.91
C GLY A 387 19.45 -23.47 17.00
N ALA A 388 19.36 -22.21 17.44
CA ALA A 388 19.84 -21.06 16.66
C ALA A 388 21.32 -21.19 16.24
N TRP A 389 22.21 -21.63 17.15
CA TRP A 389 23.63 -21.77 16.84
C TRP A 389 23.92 -22.90 15.84
N ASP A 390 23.20 -24.02 15.91
CA ASP A 390 23.29 -25.08 14.90
C ASP A 390 22.92 -24.55 13.52
N TRP A 391 21.84 -23.78 13.42
CA TRP A 391 21.45 -23.11 12.18
C TRP A 391 22.54 -22.17 11.65
N ILE A 392 23.11 -21.30 12.50
CA ILE A 392 24.22 -20.41 12.11
C ILE A 392 25.41 -21.21 11.55
N GLN A 393 25.82 -22.29 12.23
CA GLN A 393 26.95 -23.11 11.81
C GLN A 393 26.68 -23.91 10.54
N ARG A 394 25.48 -24.51 10.43
CA ARG A 394 25.09 -25.35 9.30
C ARG A 394 24.92 -24.54 8.03
N GLU A 395 24.22 -23.42 8.10
CA GLU A 395 23.92 -22.56 6.95
C GLU A 395 25.00 -21.49 6.71
N LYS A 396 26.00 -21.39 7.62
CA LYS A 396 27.12 -20.43 7.56
C LYS A 396 26.64 -18.98 7.49
N ILE A 397 25.70 -18.63 8.35
CA ILE A 397 25.15 -17.27 8.42
C ILE A 397 26.17 -16.34 9.08
N GLU A 398 26.48 -15.23 8.41
CA GLU A 398 27.46 -14.24 8.90
C GLU A 398 26.88 -12.82 9.05
N ARG A 399 25.66 -12.60 8.57
CA ARG A 399 24.97 -11.30 8.49
C ARG A 399 23.49 -11.49 8.13
N PRO A 400 22.65 -10.43 8.26
CA PRO A 400 21.26 -10.47 7.82
C PRO A 400 21.10 -10.89 6.35
N LEU A 401 20.00 -11.59 6.05
CA LEU A 401 19.77 -12.25 4.75
C LEU A 401 19.94 -11.33 3.54
N PHE A 402 19.52 -10.07 3.64
CA PHE A 402 19.53 -9.11 2.53
C PHE A 402 20.77 -8.22 2.47
N TRP A 403 21.76 -8.46 3.33
CA TRP A 403 23.05 -7.79 3.26
C TRP A 403 23.98 -8.57 2.32
N GLU A 404 24.42 -7.91 1.26
CA GLU A 404 25.24 -8.49 0.20
C GLU A 404 26.74 -8.35 0.50
N ASP A 405 27.56 -9.27 -0.03
CA ASP A 405 29.04 -9.25 0.15
C ASP A 405 29.70 -7.96 -0.35
N ASN A 406 29.09 -7.28 -1.32
CA ASN A 406 29.61 -6.06 -1.91
C ASN A 406 29.29 -4.79 -1.09
N GLY A 407 28.75 -4.92 0.14
CA GLY A 407 28.42 -3.80 1.01
C GLY A 407 27.14 -3.07 0.58
N THR A 408 26.18 -3.81 0.03
CA THR A 408 24.85 -3.28 -0.33
C THR A 408 23.75 -4.03 0.40
N ILE A 409 22.57 -3.42 0.46
CA ILE A 409 21.35 -4.00 1.02
C ILE A 409 20.34 -4.15 -0.12
N ARG A 410 19.82 -5.37 -0.26
CA ARG A 410 18.78 -5.73 -1.23
C ARG A 410 17.41 -5.32 -0.68
N SER A 411 16.64 -4.60 -1.49
CA SER A 411 15.22 -4.34 -1.26
C SER A 411 14.39 -4.84 -2.44
N LEU A 412 13.06 -4.71 -2.35
CA LEU A 412 12.15 -5.28 -3.34
C LEU A 412 12.51 -4.84 -4.76
N ASN A 413 12.74 -3.55 -5.01
CA ASN A 413 12.97 -3.00 -6.36
C ASN A 413 14.38 -2.43 -6.61
N LYS A 414 15.29 -2.49 -5.63
CA LYS A 414 16.58 -1.83 -5.73
C LYS A 414 17.64 -2.54 -4.88
N VAL A 415 18.89 -2.38 -5.27
CA VAL A 415 20.05 -2.63 -4.42
C VAL A 415 20.62 -1.27 -4.00
N THR A 416 20.77 -1.05 -2.70
CA THR A 416 21.17 0.25 -2.12
C THR A 416 22.49 0.09 -1.38
N SER A 417 23.40 1.06 -1.47
CA SER A 417 24.65 1.00 -0.72
C SER A 417 24.38 0.98 0.79
N PHE A 418 25.19 0.26 1.57
CA PHE A 418 25.00 0.20 3.01
C PHE A 418 24.94 1.60 3.67
N PRO A 419 25.83 2.56 3.34
CA PRO A 419 25.75 3.92 3.91
C PRO A 419 24.42 4.63 3.64
N ASP A 420 23.83 4.45 2.45
CA ASP A 420 22.56 5.08 2.09
C ASP A 420 21.35 4.42 2.77
N ALA A 421 21.50 3.16 3.20
CA ALA A 421 20.48 2.37 3.90
C ALA A 421 20.75 2.22 5.41
N ALA A 422 21.76 2.92 5.95
CA ALA A 422 22.23 2.78 7.32
C ALA A 422 21.16 3.12 8.37
N ASP A 423 20.32 4.12 8.08
CA ASP A 423 19.21 4.57 8.95
C ASP A 423 17.91 3.77 8.75
N TRP A 424 17.86 2.79 7.85
CA TRP A 424 16.67 1.96 7.64
C TRP A 424 16.56 0.88 8.73
N PRO A 425 15.33 0.42 9.08
CA PRO A 425 15.15 -0.73 9.95
C PRO A 425 15.90 -1.97 9.43
N ALA A 426 16.57 -2.68 10.35
CA ALA A 426 17.21 -3.96 10.04
C ALA A 426 16.13 -5.05 9.88
N ILE A 427 16.17 -5.79 8.76
CA ILE A 427 15.31 -6.95 8.53
C ILE A 427 16.10 -8.21 8.87
N VAL A 428 15.71 -8.87 9.95
CA VAL A 428 16.44 -9.99 10.55
C VAL A 428 15.48 -11.10 10.98
N SER A 429 15.99 -12.31 11.13
CA SER A 429 15.24 -13.42 11.74
C SER A 429 14.96 -13.16 13.23
N LEU A 430 13.98 -13.89 13.77
CA LEU A 430 13.68 -13.83 15.21
C LEU A 430 14.89 -14.26 16.07
N PHE A 431 15.72 -15.19 15.59
CA PHE A 431 16.96 -15.58 16.27
C PHE A 431 17.99 -14.46 16.29
N GLU A 432 18.19 -13.78 15.17
CA GLU A 432 19.10 -12.62 15.07
C GLU A 432 18.64 -11.46 15.97
N ALA A 433 17.34 -11.16 15.99
CA ALA A 433 16.79 -10.13 16.89
C ALA A 433 17.03 -10.46 18.37
N ALA A 434 16.85 -11.73 18.76
CA ALA A 434 17.09 -12.18 20.13
C ALA A 434 18.59 -12.12 20.49
N ALA A 435 19.46 -12.54 19.57
CA ALA A 435 20.91 -12.48 19.76
C ALA A 435 21.41 -11.05 19.88
N TYR A 436 20.89 -10.13 19.07
CA TYR A 436 21.17 -8.70 19.15
C TYR A 436 20.79 -8.11 20.52
N CYS A 437 19.58 -8.41 21.01
CA CYS A 437 19.15 -7.98 22.34
C CYS A 437 20.06 -8.53 23.44
N ARG A 438 20.50 -9.78 23.33
CA ARG A 438 21.41 -10.39 24.29
C ARG A 438 22.80 -9.76 24.27
N TRP A 439 23.32 -9.44 23.08
CA TRP A 439 24.59 -8.72 22.92
C TRP A 439 24.53 -7.31 23.51
N LEU A 440 23.42 -6.58 23.34
CA LEU A 440 23.22 -5.27 23.96
C LEU A 440 23.29 -5.32 25.50
N GLY A 441 22.98 -6.47 26.10
CA GLY A 441 22.97 -6.66 27.55
C GLY A 441 21.89 -5.81 28.23
N ASN A 442 22.12 -5.42 29.49
CA ASN A 442 21.22 -4.56 30.27
C ASN A 442 19.76 -5.06 30.38
N SER A 443 19.55 -6.38 30.35
CA SER A 443 18.22 -7.01 30.32
C SER A 443 17.40 -6.68 29.06
N SER A 444 18.04 -6.21 27.99
CA SER A 444 17.42 -6.00 26.68
C SER A 444 16.84 -7.31 26.16
N ARG A 445 15.64 -7.24 25.59
CA ARG A 445 14.93 -8.38 25.01
C ARG A 445 13.92 -7.91 23.97
N ILE A 446 13.42 -8.86 23.20
CA ILE A 446 12.29 -8.63 22.31
C ILE A 446 11.06 -8.32 23.17
N MET A 447 10.30 -7.33 22.73
CA MET A 447 9.03 -6.95 23.31
C MET A 447 8.02 -8.10 23.17
N THR A 448 7.23 -8.38 24.20
CA THR A 448 6.09 -9.28 24.05
C THR A 448 4.96 -8.58 23.30
N GLU A 449 4.08 -9.34 22.65
CA GLU A 449 2.85 -8.80 22.04
C GLU A 449 2.07 -7.89 23.01
N ARG A 450 1.98 -8.29 24.29
CA ARG A 450 1.28 -7.51 25.33
C ARG A 450 1.91 -6.15 25.58
N GLU A 451 3.23 -6.10 25.58
CA GLU A 451 3.99 -4.86 25.75
C GLU A 451 3.90 -3.98 24.51
N TYR A 452 3.82 -4.58 23.32
CA TYR A 452 3.58 -3.84 22.09
C TYR A 452 2.21 -3.15 22.13
N HIS A 453 1.17 -3.87 22.56
CA HIS A 453 -0.15 -3.26 22.80
C HIS A 453 -0.14 -2.19 23.90
N ALA A 454 0.78 -2.24 24.86
CA ALA A 454 0.92 -1.22 25.91
C ALA A 454 1.50 0.11 25.39
N LEU A 455 1.99 0.16 24.15
CA LEU A 455 2.50 1.38 23.51
C LEU A 455 1.38 2.32 23.04
N PHE A 456 0.14 1.82 22.97
CA PHE A 456 -1.00 2.54 22.42
C PHE A 456 -1.99 2.90 23.53
N ASP A 457 -2.58 4.09 23.42
CA ASP A 457 -3.53 4.59 24.43
C ASP A 457 -4.84 3.77 24.41
N ASP A 458 -5.30 3.39 23.22
CA ASP A 458 -6.48 2.56 23.00
C ASP A 458 -6.42 1.84 21.63
N GLN A 459 -7.51 1.13 21.29
CA GLN A 459 -7.62 0.40 20.02
C GLN A 459 -7.66 1.34 18.80
N GLU A 460 -8.15 2.57 18.95
CA GLU A 460 -8.17 3.55 17.85
C GLU A 460 -6.76 4.04 17.56
N ASP A 461 -5.96 4.33 18.58
CA ASP A 461 -4.54 4.67 18.46
C ASP A 461 -3.74 3.53 17.82
N PHE A 462 -3.95 2.29 18.28
CA PHE A 462 -3.37 1.10 17.64
C PHE A 462 -3.76 1.02 16.17
N ASN A 463 -5.05 1.14 15.83
CA ASN A 463 -5.54 1.04 14.46
C ASN A 463 -4.99 2.16 13.56
N ASN A 464 -4.81 3.37 14.11
CA ASN A 464 -4.18 4.49 13.40
C ASN A 464 -2.71 4.21 13.10
N ALA A 465 -1.96 3.71 14.09
CA ALA A 465 -0.56 3.32 13.89
C ALA A 465 -0.42 2.14 12.92
N ALA A 466 -1.31 1.15 13.03
CA ALA A 466 -1.44 0.01 12.13
C ALA A 466 -1.61 0.46 10.67
N GLY A 467 -2.51 1.43 10.43
CA GLY A 467 -2.74 2.02 9.11
C GLY A 467 -1.54 2.75 8.49
N LEU A 468 -0.51 3.06 9.30
CA LEU A 468 0.75 3.67 8.85
C LEU A 468 1.85 2.63 8.56
N GLY A 469 1.54 1.33 8.65
CA GLY A 469 2.46 0.24 8.32
C GLY A 469 3.29 -0.28 9.50
N ASN A 470 2.88 -0.01 10.74
CA ASN A 470 3.59 -0.48 11.94
C ASN A 470 3.28 -1.95 12.31
N ASN A 471 2.52 -2.67 11.47
CA ASN A 471 1.89 -3.97 11.78
C ASN A 471 2.74 -5.22 11.52
N ASN A 472 4.00 -5.11 11.13
CA ASN A 472 4.80 -6.30 10.84
C ASN A 472 5.81 -6.59 11.94
N TRP A 473 5.38 -7.11 13.09
CA TRP A 473 6.27 -7.78 14.06
C TRP A 473 5.61 -8.94 14.80
#